data_AF-A0A2N9LQ27-F1
#
_entry.id   AF-A0A2N9LQ27-F1
#
_cell.length_a   1.000
_cell.length_b   1.000
_cell.length_c   1.000
_cell.angle_alpha   90.00
_cell.angle_beta   90.00
_cell.angle_gamma   90.00
#
_symmetry.space_group_name_H-M   'P 1'
#
loop_
_entity.id
_entity.type
_entity.pdbx_description
1 polymer ?
#
loop_
_entity_poly.entity_id
_entity_poly.type
_entity_poly.pdbx_seq_one_letter_code
_entity_poly.pdbx_strand_id
1 'polypeptide(L)'
;MNEALALPQGLGAIGVREPLPFVGLPTERSAKQLSGSVEDVVKTIANVIDQIILSAIERRTALDFRAFWKEVFPNYARVMFATGTLAKALIPPHALERVISESLCEMEAEFRDNALAAFGSAIRDQGIFTIWTLRKINDLARQLSSGQLSEDEKHKDDEFGWGFIYHGLRTRFNLDCLMASMRHERPIYPEVLEEISDGLRSAVNAYAWIRQCVDLRTKPQEPELPFIALDEEDWEFVNASARDMANESA
;
A
#
# COMPACT_ATOMS: atom_id res chain seq x y z
N MET A 1 -11.91 22.06 -11.47
CA MET A 1 -10.53 21.62 -11.18
C MET A 1 -10.64 20.25 -10.51
N ASN A 2 -10.71 19.17 -11.30
CA ASN A 2 -10.99 17.80 -10.85
C ASN A 2 -10.12 16.82 -11.68
N GLU A 3 -8.81 17.05 -11.68
CA GLU A 3 -7.84 16.21 -12.41
C GLU A 3 -7.10 15.21 -11.50
N ALA A 4 -7.41 15.17 -10.20
CA ALA A 4 -6.72 14.33 -9.22
C ALA A 4 -7.02 12.82 -9.32
N LEU A 5 -7.93 12.41 -10.21
CA LEU A 5 -8.32 11.01 -10.46
C LEU A 5 -8.42 10.70 -11.96
N ALA A 6 -7.54 11.27 -12.80
CA ALA A 6 -7.45 10.83 -14.19
C ALA A 6 -6.89 9.38 -14.24
N LEU A 7 -7.79 8.42 -14.10
CA LEU A 7 -7.54 6.99 -14.01
C LEU A 7 -7.04 6.43 -15.36
N PRO A 8 -6.00 5.57 -15.39
CA PRO A 8 -5.65 4.83 -16.58
C PRO A 8 -6.80 3.89 -16.97
N GLN A 9 -7.33 4.05 -18.18
CA GLN A 9 -8.33 3.15 -18.76
C GLN A 9 -7.73 1.75 -18.84
N GLY A 10 -8.20 0.83 -17.98
CA GLY A 10 -7.72 -0.55 -18.01
C GLY A 10 -7.61 -1.27 -16.68
N LEU A 11 -7.86 -0.57 -15.56
CA LEU A 11 -7.84 -1.18 -14.24
C LEU A 11 -9.17 -1.79 -13.84
N GLY A 12 -10.34 -1.35 -14.35
CA GLY A 12 -11.70 -1.60 -13.83
C GLY A 12 -12.25 -3.03 -13.62
N ALA A 13 -11.42 -4.08 -13.62
CA ALA A 13 -11.82 -5.49 -13.46
C ALA A 13 -11.20 -6.21 -12.23
N ILE A 14 -10.71 -5.45 -11.25
CA ILE A 14 -9.82 -5.89 -10.17
C ILE A 14 -10.56 -5.66 -8.84
N GLY A 15 -10.97 -6.75 -8.18
CA GLY A 15 -11.78 -6.70 -6.97
C GLY A 15 -10.97 -6.47 -5.69
N VAL A 16 -11.55 -5.70 -4.76
CA VAL A 16 -11.04 -5.32 -3.43
C VAL A 16 -10.76 -6.51 -2.50
N ARG A 17 -11.44 -7.63 -2.73
CA ARG A 17 -11.38 -8.85 -1.89
C ARG A 17 -10.13 -9.70 -2.13
N GLU A 18 -9.24 -9.22 -2.96
CA GLU A 18 -8.03 -9.93 -3.34
C GLU A 18 -6.86 -9.37 -2.54
N PRO A 19 -6.11 -10.23 -1.82
CA PRO A 19 -4.91 -9.79 -1.15
C PRO A 19 -3.99 -9.21 -2.22
N LEU A 20 -3.68 -7.92 -2.08
CA LEU A 20 -2.64 -7.33 -2.92
C LEU A 20 -1.36 -8.15 -2.74
N PRO A 21 -0.60 -8.39 -3.80
CA PRO A 21 0.59 -9.23 -3.74
C PRO A 21 1.69 -8.37 -3.11
N PHE A 22 1.66 -8.25 -1.78
CA PHE A 22 2.83 -7.91 -0.99
C PHE A 22 3.73 -9.13 -0.80
N VAL A 23 3.34 -10.27 -1.39
CA VAL A 23 4.21 -11.42 -1.63
C VAL A 23 5.41 -10.93 -2.44
N GLY A 24 6.60 -10.97 -1.84
CA GLY A 24 7.85 -10.87 -2.57
C GLY A 24 7.94 -12.00 -3.57
N LEU A 25 8.64 -11.77 -4.68
CA LEU A 25 8.99 -12.85 -5.60
C LEU A 25 9.68 -13.96 -4.78
N PRO A 26 9.33 -15.24 -4.97
CA PRO A 26 9.78 -16.30 -4.09
C PRO A 26 11.31 -16.35 -4.06
N THR A 27 11.89 -16.28 -2.86
CA THR A 27 13.28 -16.65 -2.61
C THR A 27 13.48 -18.14 -2.93
N GLU A 28 14.71 -18.57 -3.25
CA GLU A 28 15.05 -19.96 -3.65
C GLU A 28 14.47 -21.06 -2.71
N ARG A 29 14.14 -20.68 -1.48
CA ARG A 29 13.55 -21.55 -0.45
C ARG A 29 12.06 -21.88 -0.71
N SER A 30 11.31 -20.98 -1.33
CA SER A 30 9.87 -21.11 -1.60
C SER A 30 9.56 -21.84 -2.91
N ALA A 31 10.50 -21.85 -3.86
CA ALA A 31 10.36 -22.54 -5.15
C ALA A 31 10.25 -24.07 -5.01
N LYS A 32 10.84 -24.67 -3.97
CA LYS A 32 10.86 -26.12 -3.73
C LYS A 32 9.51 -26.77 -3.43
N GLN A 33 8.43 -26.00 -3.30
CA GLN A 33 7.08 -26.49 -3.00
C GLN A 33 6.12 -26.46 -4.19
N LEU A 34 6.56 -25.99 -5.36
CA LEU A 34 5.73 -25.88 -6.58
C LEU A 34 6.06 -27.00 -7.56
N SER A 35 5.09 -27.44 -8.36
CA SER A 35 5.37 -28.34 -9.49
C SER A 35 6.20 -27.59 -10.55
N GLY A 36 7.09 -28.31 -11.27
CA GLY A 36 8.06 -27.68 -12.17
C GLY A 36 7.46 -26.73 -13.22
N SER A 37 6.26 -27.03 -13.75
CA SER A 37 5.59 -26.13 -14.71
C SER A 37 5.05 -24.84 -14.09
N VAL A 38 4.66 -24.86 -12.81
CA VAL A 38 4.20 -23.67 -12.08
C VAL A 38 5.40 -22.81 -11.69
N GLU A 39 6.50 -23.44 -11.29
CA GLU A 39 7.76 -22.75 -10.98
C GLU A 39 8.29 -21.94 -12.18
N ASP A 40 8.27 -22.51 -13.38
CA ASP A 40 8.73 -21.84 -14.61
C ASP A 40 7.87 -20.63 -15.00
N VAL A 41 6.54 -20.75 -14.84
CA VAL A 41 5.62 -19.62 -15.08
C VAL A 41 5.86 -18.50 -14.08
N VAL A 42 6.03 -18.82 -12.80
CA VAL A 42 6.30 -17.83 -11.75
C VAL A 42 7.64 -17.12 -12.00
N LYS A 43 8.70 -17.87 -12.37
CA LYS A 43 10.00 -17.29 -12.75
C LYS A 43 9.88 -16.36 -13.96
N THR A 44 9.10 -16.75 -14.97
CA THR A 44 8.88 -15.93 -16.15
C THR A 44 8.20 -14.61 -15.80
N ILE A 45 7.14 -14.65 -14.98
CA ILE A 45 6.44 -13.44 -14.51
C ILE A 45 7.38 -12.56 -13.68
N ALA A 46 8.16 -13.17 -12.78
CA ALA A 46 9.17 -12.49 -11.97
C ALA A 46 10.17 -11.73 -12.84
N ASN A 47 10.69 -12.38 -13.87
CA ASN A 47 11.64 -11.77 -14.81
C ASN A 47 11.01 -10.63 -15.60
N VAL A 48 9.75 -10.76 -16.05
CA VAL A 48 9.05 -9.69 -16.76
C VAL A 48 8.88 -8.45 -15.86
N ILE A 49 8.48 -8.65 -14.60
CA ILE A 49 8.37 -7.55 -13.64
C ILE A 49 9.73 -6.90 -13.42
N ASP A 50 10.77 -7.70 -13.20
CA ASP A 50 12.13 -7.22 -12.96
C ASP A 50 12.65 -6.36 -14.14
N GLN A 51 12.42 -6.80 -15.38
CA GLN A 51 12.79 -6.02 -16.58
C GLN A 51 12.03 -4.69 -16.69
N ILE A 52 10.74 -4.66 -16.33
CA ILE A 52 9.95 -3.42 -16.29
C ILE A 52 10.54 -2.45 -15.27
N ILE A 53 10.89 -2.96 -14.08
CA ILE A 53 11.44 -2.17 -12.98
C ILE A 53 12.85 -1.66 -13.31
N LEU A 54 13.73 -2.50 -13.85
CA LEU A 54 15.06 -2.10 -14.31
C LEU A 54 14.97 -0.99 -15.36
N SER A 55 14.05 -1.12 -16.32
CA SER A 55 13.78 -0.09 -17.33
C SER A 55 13.23 1.22 -16.74
N ALA A 56 12.61 1.17 -15.57
CA ALA A 56 12.13 2.35 -14.84
C ALA A 56 13.28 3.10 -14.16
N ILE A 57 14.16 2.37 -13.46
CA ILE A 57 15.26 2.99 -12.70
C ILE A 57 16.39 3.51 -13.61
N GLU A 58 16.49 3.03 -14.85
CA GLU A 58 17.44 3.54 -15.85
C GLU A 58 17.07 4.91 -16.43
N ARG A 59 15.87 5.42 -16.14
CA ARG A 59 15.46 6.77 -16.56
C ARG A 59 16.32 7.82 -15.87
N ARG A 60 16.57 8.93 -16.56
CA ARG A 60 17.50 9.98 -16.10
C ARG A 60 16.79 11.20 -15.52
N THR A 61 15.58 11.48 -15.99
CA THR A 61 14.81 12.66 -15.60
C THR A 61 13.48 12.27 -14.98
N ALA A 62 12.92 13.14 -14.15
CA ALA A 62 11.58 12.95 -13.60
C ALA A 62 10.51 12.89 -14.70
N LEU A 63 10.69 13.64 -15.80
CA LEU A 63 9.75 13.63 -16.93
C LEU A 63 9.72 12.26 -17.62
N ASP A 64 10.89 11.71 -17.95
CA ASP A 64 11.00 10.42 -18.61
C ASP A 64 10.47 9.29 -17.73
N PHE A 65 10.76 9.35 -16.42
CA PHE A 65 10.25 8.37 -15.47
C PHE A 65 8.72 8.42 -15.38
N ARG A 66 8.12 9.60 -15.26
CA ARG A 66 6.65 9.74 -15.20
C ARG A 66 5.97 9.32 -16.50
N ALA A 67 6.56 9.63 -17.65
CA ALA A 67 6.05 9.19 -18.94
C ALA A 67 6.08 7.66 -19.05
N PHE A 68 7.22 7.06 -18.71
CA PHE A 68 7.39 5.61 -18.67
C PHE A 68 6.40 4.96 -17.70
N TRP A 69 6.29 5.47 -16.47
CA TRP A 69 5.36 4.96 -15.47
C TRP A 69 3.91 4.98 -15.97
N LYS A 70 3.45 6.09 -16.57
CA LYS A 70 2.09 6.19 -17.12
C LYS A 70 1.80 5.14 -18.20
N GLU A 71 2.80 4.83 -19.02
CA GLU A 71 2.69 3.81 -20.07
C GLU A 71 2.67 2.39 -19.50
N VAL A 72 3.59 2.06 -18.58
CA VAL A 72 3.78 0.67 -18.12
C VAL A 72 2.93 0.28 -16.93
N PHE A 73 2.53 1.23 -16.09
CA PHE A 73 1.81 0.96 -14.84
C PHE A 73 0.53 0.15 -15.03
N PRO A 74 -0.32 0.38 -16.04
CA PRO A 74 -1.52 -0.44 -16.26
C PRO A 74 -1.19 -1.93 -16.47
N ASN A 75 -0.13 -2.24 -17.21
CA ASN A 75 0.29 -3.61 -17.45
C ASN A 75 0.96 -4.21 -16.22
N TYR A 76 1.84 -3.46 -15.55
CA TYR A 76 2.42 -3.86 -14.27
C TYR A 76 1.32 -4.21 -13.24
N ALA A 77 0.31 -3.35 -13.11
CA ALA A 77 -0.80 -3.55 -12.19
C ALA A 77 -1.60 -4.83 -12.49
N ARG A 78 -1.90 -5.10 -13.76
CA ARG A 78 -2.58 -6.34 -14.18
C ARG A 78 -1.76 -7.58 -13.88
N VAL A 79 -0.45 -7.56 -14.18
CA VAL A 79 0.44 -8.69 -13.89
C VAL A 79 0.51 -8.93 -12.39
N MET A 80 0.73 -7.88 -11.60
CA MET A 80 0.76 -7.98 -10.14
C MET A 80 -0.54 -8.56 -9.60
N PHE A 81 -1.68 -8.04 -10.04
CA PHE A 81 -2.98 -8.56 -9.63
C PHE A 81 -3.14 -10.05 -9.95
N ALA A 82 -2.84 -10.46 -11.19
CA ALA A 82 -2.90 -11.85 -11.60
C ALA A 82 -1.97 -12.75 -10.74
N THR A 83 -0.78 -12.26 -10.38
CA THR A 83 0.12 -12.96 -9.44
C THR A 83 -0.51 -13.14 -8.06
N GLY A 84 -1.17 -12.11 -7.53
CA GLY A 84 -1.91 -12.19 -6.25
C GLY A 84 -3.05 -13.21 -6.30
N THR A 85 -3.86 -13.18 -7.36
CA THR A 85 -4.95 -14.14 -7.58
C THR A 85 -4.42 -15.58 -7.67
N LEU A 86 -3.34 -15.79 -8.44
CA LEU A 86 -2.68 -17.10 -8.57
C LEU A 86 -2.10 -17.59 -7.23
N ALA A 87 -1.41 -16.72 -6.49
CA ALA A 87 -0.87 -17.06 -5.17
C ALA A 87 -1.98 -17.51 -4.22
N LYS A 88 -3.12 -16.82 -4.20
CA LYS A 88 -4.29 -17.20 -3.38
C LYS A 88 -4.91 -18.52 -3.81
N ALA A 89 -4.93 -18.82 -5.11
CA ALA A 89 -5.49 -20.05 -5.65
C ALA A 89 -4.61 -21.28 -5.37
N LEU A 90 -3.29 -21.09 -5.36
CA LEU A 90 -2.32 -22.19 -5.28
C LEU A 90 -1.74 -22.41 -3.88
N ILE A 91 -1.71 -21.37 -3.03
CA ILE A 91 -1.07 -21.42 -1.72
C ILE A 91 -2.14 -21.46 -0.62
N PRO A 92 -2.09 -22.44 0.30
CA PRO A 92 -3.01 -22.48 1.44
C PRO A 92 -2.99 -21.16 2.26
N PRO A 93 -4.13 -20.68 2.79
CA PRO A 93 -4.20 -19.37 3.44
C PRO A 93 -3.17 -19.13 4.56
N HIS A 94 -2.97 -20.11 5.44
CA HIS A 94 -1.98 -20.03 6.52
C HIS A 94 -0.53 -19.96 6.01
N ALA A 95 -0.24 -20.62 4.89
CA ALA A 95 1.07 -20.58 4.25
C ALA A 95 1.27 -19.24 3.53
N LEU A 96 0.23 -18.71 2.88
CA LEU A 96 0.27 -17.41 2.22
C LEU A 96 0.52 -16.27 3.22
N GLU A 97 -0.17 -16.27 4.37
CA GLU A 97 0.05 -15.29 5.44
C GLU A 97 1.50 -15.31 5.93
N ARG A 98 2.05 -16.50 6.15
CA ARG A 98 3.44 -16.68 6.57
C ARG A 98 4.41 -16.15 5.51
N VAL A 99 4.19 -16.47 4.23
CA VAL A 99 5.01 -15.99 3.11
C VAL A 99 4.99 -14.46 3.01
N ILE A 100 3.82 -13.83 3.17
CA ILE A 100 3.70 -12.36 3.16
C ILE A 100 4.49 -11.76 4.34
N SER A 101 4.34 -12.32 5.55
CA SER A 101 5.06 -11.84 6.73
C SER A 101 6.57 -12.01 6.59
N GLU A 102 7.04 -13.18 6.15
CA GLU A 102 8.46 -13.46 5.91
C GLU A 102 9.03 -12.49 4.86
N SER A 103 8.31 -12.28 3.75
CA SER A 103 8.73 -11.35 2.71
C SER A 103 8.84 -9.89 3.19
N LEU A 104 7.91 -9.41 4.01
CA LEU A 104 7.99 -8.07 4.59
C LEU A 104 9.14 -7.94 5.61
N CYS A 105 9.51 -9.02 6.29
CA CYS A 105 10.69 -9.04 7.17
C CYS A 105 11.99 -9.02 6.36
N GLU A 106 12.09 -9.83 5.31
CA GLU A 106 13.23 -9.86 4.40
C GLU A 106 13.45 -8.49 3.73
N MET A 107 12.36 -7.87 3.26
CA MET A 107 12.43 -6.54 2.66
C MET A 107 12.89 -5.47 3.66
N GLU A 108 12.45 -5.53 4.92
CA GLU A 108 12.94 -4.59 5.92
C GLU A 108 14.42 -4.80 6.22
N ALA A 109 14.88 -6.06 6.32
CA ALA A 109 16.29 -6.37 6.51
C ALA A 109 17.14 -5.80 5.37
N GLU A 110 16.71 -6.00 4.12
CA GLU A 110 17.38 -5.45 2.94
C GLU A 110 17.51 -3.91 3.03
N PHE A 111 16.44 -3.22 3.42
CA PHE A 111 16.48 -1.76 3.60
C PHE A 111 17.39 -1.32 4.76
N ARG A 112 17.39 -2.04 5.88
CA ARG A 112 18.25 -1.73 7.02
C ARG A 112 19.72 -1.87 6.65
N ASP A 113 20.06 -2.91 5.90
CA ASP A 113 21.44 -3.29 5.61
C ASP A 113 22.01 -2.48 4.43
N ASN A 114 21.22 -2.26 3.38
CA ASN A 114 21.73 -1.75 2.09
C ASN A 114 21.26 -0.34 1.73
N ALA A 115 20.07 0.10 2.17
CA ALA A 115 19.50 1.36 1.67
C ALA A 115 20.25 2.61 2.15
N LEU A 116 20.93 2.56 3.31
CA LEU A 116 21.74 3.69 3.77
C LEU A 116 22.88 4.00 2.79
N ALA A 117 23.58 2.95 2.33
CA ALA A 117 24.69 3.09 1.39
C ALA A 117 24.19 3.43 -0.01
N ALA A 118 23.07 2.86 -0.43
CA ALA A 118 22.52 3.07 -1.77
C ALA A 118 21.86 4.46 -1.97
N PHE A 119 21.13 4.95 -0.95
CA PHE A 119 20.22 6.10 -1.13
C PHE A 119 20.30 7.16 -0.03
N GLY A 120 21.05 6.92 1.04
CA GLY A 120 21.12 7.80 2.21
C GLY A 120 19.99 7.59 3.21
N SER A 121 20.08 8.27 4.36
CA SER A 121 19.21 8.05 5.52
C SER A 121 17.73 8.36 5.24
N ALA A 122 17.45 9.43 4.48
CA ALA A 122 16.08 9.86 4.20
C ALA A 122 15.27 8.77 3.48
N ILE A 123 15.83 8.19 2.41
CA ILE A 123 15.16 7.14 1.64
C ILE A 123 15.10 5.83 2.42
N ARG A 124 16.16 5.48 3.17
CA ARG A 124 16.13 4.32 4.07
C ARG A 124 14.98 4.42 5.07
N ASP A 125 14.88 5.53 5.78
CA ASP A 125 13.88 5.71 6.85
C ASP A 125 12.46 5.72 6.27
N GLN A 126 12.27 6.35 5.10
CA GLN A 126 11.00 6.31 4.38
C GLN A 126 10.65 4.89 3.90
N GLY A 127 11.63 4.13 3.40
CA GLY A 127 11.45 2.74 2.99
C GLY A 127 11.02 1.85 4.15
N ILE A 128 11.70 1.96 5.29
CA ILE A 128 11.34 1.24 6.53
C ILE A 128 9.92 1.62 6.99
N PHE A 129 9.59 2.92 7.00
CA PHE A 129 8.24 3.38 7.33
C PHE A 129 7.18 2.82 6.36
N THR A 130 7.50 2.76 5.07
CA THR A 130 6.62 2.18 4.04
C THR A 130 6.38 0.71 4.33
N ILE A 131 7.41 -0.08 4.60
CA ILE A 131 7.30 -1.50 4.92
C ILE A 131 6.48 -1.71 6.21
N TRP A 132 6.70 -0.89 7.24
CA TRP A 132 5.87 -0.90 8.45
C TRP A 132 4.40 -0.62 8.13
N THR A 133 4.13 0.34 7.25
CA THR A 133 2.76 0.67 6.79
C THR A 133 2.13 -0.52 6.04
N LEU A 134 2.90 -1.22 5.20
CA LEU A 134 2.45 -2.44 4.51
C LEU A 134 2.07 -3.56 5.49
N ARG A 135 2.78 -3.69 6.63
CA ARG A 135 2.37 -4.63 7.70
C ARG A 135 1.02 -4.27 8.31
N LYS A 136 0.79 -2.97 8.57
CA LYS A 136 -0.51 -2.49 9.06
C LYS A 136 -1.63 -2.72 8.06
N ILE A 137 -1.36 -2.55 6.78
CA ILE A 137 -2.30 -2.92 5.71
C ILE A 137 -2.58 -4.42 5.73
N ASN A 138 -1.56 -5.27 5.88
CA ASN A 138 -1.75 -6.72 5.96
C ASN A 138 -2.61 -7.13 7.18
N ASP A 139 -2.42 -6.48 8.33
CA ASP A 139 -3.26 -6.70 9.52
C ASP A 139 -4.73 -6.33 9.27
N LEU A 140 -4.99 -5.23 8.55
CA LEU A 140 -6.34 -4.80 8.18
C LEU A 140 -6.98 -5.72 7.13
N ALA A 141 -6.20 -6.20 6.16
CA ALA A 141 -6.68 -7.12 5.13
C ALA A 141 -7.25 -8.41 5.72
N ARG A 142 -6.69 -8.88 6.85
CA ARG A 142 -7.22 -10.05 7.57
C ARG A 142 -8.64 -9.81 8.09
N GLN A 143 -8.95 -8.60 8.55
CA GLN A 143 -10.26 -8.22 9.08
C GLN A 143 -11.34 -8.12 8.00
N LEU A 144 -10.96 -7.80 6.75
CA LEU A 144 -11.89 -7.76 5.62
C LEU A 144 -12.56 -9.10 5.32
N SER A 145 -11.89 -10.20 5.66
CA SER A 145 -12.34 -11.58 5.41
C SER A 145 -13.55 -11.98 6.26
N SER A 146 -13.76 -11.31 7.40
CA SER A 146 -14.77 -11.66 8.41
C SER A 146 -15.99 -10.73 8.44
N GLY A 147 -15.93 -9.58 7.77
CA GLY A 147 -17.02 -8.58 7.80
C GLY A 147 -18.14 -8.85 6.80
N GLN A 148 -19.38 -8.57 7.19
CA GLN A 148 -20.56 -8.64 6.32
C GLN A 148 -20.80 -7.27 5.68
N LEU A 149 -21.14 -7.26 4.38
CA LEU A 149 -21.42 -6.04 3.62
C LEU A 149 -22.89 -6.05 3.21
N SER A 150 -23.60 -4.94 3.45
CA SER A 150 -24.95 -4.78 2.91
C SER A 150 -24.93 -4.49 1.41
N GLU A 151 -26.02 -4.81 0.70
CA GLU A 151 -26.14 -4.56 -0.74
C GLU A 151 -26.00 -3.06 -1.09
N ASP A 152 -26.52 -2.17 -0.24
CA ASP A 152 -26.49 -0.71 -0.44
C ASP A 152 -25.09 -0.10 -0.27
N GLU A 153 -24.19 -0.79 0.43
CA GLU A 153 -22.82 -0.36 0.71
C GLU A 153 -21.82 -0.86 -0.35
N LYS A 154 -22.23 -1.73 -1.29
CA LYS A 154 -21.36 -2.31 -2.32
C LYS A 154 -20.63 -1.28 -3.17
N HIS A 155 -21.34 -0.24 -3.63
CA HIS A 155 -20.73 0.77 -4.48
C HIS A 155 -19.60 1.53 -3.77
N LYS A 156 -19.79 1.82 -2.46
CA LYS A 156 -18.77 2.46 -1.63
C LYS A 156 -17.59 1.53 -1.35
N ASP A 157 -17.87 0.25 -1.08
CA ASP A 157 -16.83 -0.76 -0.87
C ASP A 157 -15.94 -0.91 -2.11
N ASP A 158 -16.56 -0.91 -3.30
CA ASP A 158 -15.84 -0.95 -4.57
C ASP A 158 -14.97 0.29 -4.76
N GLU A 159 -15.51 1.50 -4.54
CA GLU A 159 -14.75 2.76 -4.63
C GLU A 159 -13.53 2.77 -3.69
N PHE A 160 -13.74 2.44 -2.42
CA PHE A 160 -12.66 2.40 -1.42
C PHE A 160 -11.58 1.40 -1.80
N GLY A 161 -12.00 0.23 -2.25
CA GLY A 161 -11.04 -0.78 -2.62
C GLY A 161 -10.30 -0.47 -3.92
N TRP A 162 -10.91 0.23 -4.86
CA TRP A 162 -10.19 0.79 -6.01
C TRP A 162 -9.10 1.77 -5.58
N GLY A 163 -9.44 2.67 -4.67
CA GLY A 163 -8.47 3.59 -4.06
C GLY A 163 -7.32 2.83 -3.40
N PHE A 164 -7.65 1.80 -2.61
CA PHE A 164 -6.66 0.93 -1.98
C PHE A 164 -5.74 0.25 -3.01
N ILE A 165 -6.31 -0.39 -4.03
CA ILE A 165 -5.54 -1.13 -5.04
C ILE A 165 -4.61 -0.19 -5.81
N TYR A 166 -5.13 0.95 -6.27
CA TYR A 166 -4.34 1.93 -7.01
C TYR A 166 -3.13 2.41 -6.19
N HIS A 167 -3.37 2.86 -4.95
CA HIS A 167 -2.31 3.37 -4.10
C HIS A 167 -1.36 2.28 -3.60
N GLY A 168 -1.88 1.07 -3.35
CA GLY A 168 -1.08 -0.09 -2.96
C GLY A 168 -0.12 -0.53 -4.07
N LEU A 169 -0.60 -0.62 -5.32
CA LEU A 169 0.23 -0.96 -6.47
C LEU A 169 1.20 0.15 -6.84
N ARG A 170 0.80 1.43 -6.72
CA ARG A 170 1.73 2.57 -6.90
C ARG A 170 2.86 2.50 -5.87
N THR A 171 2.54 2.24 -4.61
CA THR A 171 3.55 2.05 -3.55
C THR A 171 4.48 0.88 -3.89
N ARG A 172 3.90 -0.26 -4.26
CA ARG A 172 4.65 -1.48 -4.56
C ARG A 172 5.61 -1.30 -5.73
N PHE A 173 5.19 -0.65 -6.81
CA PHE A 173 6.05 -0.34 -7.96
C PHE A 173 7.31 0.44 -7.54
N ASN A 174 7.12 1.49 -6.74
CA ASN A 174 8.21 2.35 -6.31
C ASN A 174 9.13 1.65 -5.29
N LEU A 175 8.58 0.78 -4.46
CA LEU A 175 9.36 -0.05 -3.56
C LEU A 175 10.19 -1.10 -4.31
N ASP A 176 9.60 -1.72 -5.34
CA ASP A 176 10.30 -2.66 -6.23
C ASP A 176 11.46 -1.96 -6.96
N CYS A 177 11.32 -0.69 -7.35
CA CYS A 177 12.42 0.11 -7.94
C CYS A 177 13.63 0.22 -7.00
N LEU A 178 13.39 0.53 -5.72
CA LEU A 178 14.47 0.61 -4.73
C LEU A 178 15.10 -0.76 -4.47
N MET A 179 14.28 -1.80 -4.36
CA MET A 179 14.76 -3.18 -4.16
C MET A 179 15.59 -3.66 -5.35
N ALA A 180 15.16 -3.41 -6.58
CA ALA A 180 15.89 -3.76 -7.79
C ALA A 180 17.22 -2.99 -7.88
N SER A 181 17.21 -1.70 -7.56
CA SER A 181 18.44 -0.89 -7.50
C SER A 181 19.46 -1.45 -6.51
N MET A 182 19.04 -1.81 -5.29
CA MET A 182 19.93 -2.45 -4.30
C MET A 182 20.42 -3.82 -4.77
N ARG A 183 19.52 -4.68 -5.26
CA ARG A 183 19.83 -6.05 -5.70
C ARG A 183 20.81 -6.08 -6.89
N HIS A 184 20.65 -5.16 -7.83
CA HIS A 184 21.45 -5.10 -9.06
C HIS A 184 22.59 -4.08 -9.00
N GLU A 185 22.79 -3.45 -7.85
CA GLU A 185 23.79 -2.40 -7.64
C GLU A 185 23.71 -1.28 -8.71
N ARG A 186 22.47 -0.93 -9.09
CA ARG A 186 22.20 0.07 -10.13
C ARG A 186 21.85 1.41 -9.48
N PRO A 187 22.60 2.49 -9.74
CA PRO A 187 22.26 3.79 -9.19
C PRO A 187 20.97 4.33 -9.80
N ILE A 188 20.19 5.04 -8.99
CA ILE A 188 18.99 5.77 -9.43
C ILE A 188 19.37 7.26 -9.55
N TYR A 189 19.00 7.90 -10.65
CA TYR A 189 19.23 9.33 -10.83
C TYR A 189 18.41 10.15 -9.81
N PRO A 190 18.94 11.26 -9.26
CA PRO A 190 18.29 12.00 -8.17
C PRO A 190 16.84 12.41 -8.47
N GLU A 191 16.54 12.92 -9.67
CA GLU A 191 15.18 13.29 -10.07
C GLU A 191 14.21 12.09 -10.09
N VAL A 192 14.71 10.91 -10.47
CA VAL A 192 13.91 9.68 -10.46
C VAL A 192 13.72 9.18 -9.04
N LEU A 193 14.75 9.30 -8.19
CA LEU A 193 14.67 8.93 -6.78
C LEU A 193 13.65 9.80 -6.02
N GLU A 194 13.53 11.09 -6.35
CA GLU A 194 12.50 11.99 -5.82
C GLU A 194 11.09 11.55 -6.20
N GLU A 195 10.87 11.16 -7.46
CA GLU A 195 9.58 10.63 -7.94
C GLU A 195 9.24 9.29 -7.27
N ILE A 196 10.24 8.42 -7.07
CA ILE A 196 10.08 7.17 -6.32
C ILE A 196 9.70 7.45 -4.87
N SER A 197 10.40 8.39 -4.22
CA SER A 197 10.09 8.84 -2.85
C SER A 197 8.66 9.37 -2.76
N ASP A 198 8.18 10.16 -3.72
CA ASP A 198 6.77 10.57 -3.76
C ASP A 198 5.82 9.38 -3.92
N GLY A 199 6.17 8.45 -4.81
CA GLY A 199 5.43 7.21 -5.01
C GLY A 199 5.22 6.41 -3.73
N LEU A 200 6.25 6.29 -2.88
CA LEU A 200 6.17 5.61 -1.58
C LEU A 200 5.16 6.25 -0.62
N ARG A 201 4.90 7.57 -0.71
CA ARG A 201 3.89 8.24 0.12
C ARG A 201 2.47 7.73 -0.14
N SER A 202 2.24 7.08 -1.28
CA SER A 202 0.97 6.41 -1.56
C SER A 202 0.63 5.29 -0.57
N ALA A 203 1.60 4.80 0.22
CA ALA A 203 1.36 3.79 1.24
C ALA A 203 0.35 4.26 2.30
N VAL A 204 0.42 5.55 2.67
CA VAL A 204 -0.49 6.16 3.64
C VAL A 204 -1.90 6.24 3.08
N ASN A 205 -2.05 6.60 1.80
CA ASN A 205 -3.35 6.61 1.13
C ASN A 205 -3.92 5.20 1.01
N ALA A 206 -3.09 4.21 0.66
CA ALA A 206 -3.51 2.81 0.62
C ALA A 206 -4.02 2.35 2.00
N TYR A 207 -3.30 2.70 3.07
CA TYR A 207 -3.72 2.42 4.44
C TYR A 207 -5.07 3.07 4.80
N ALA A 208 -5.26 4.35 4.44
CA ALA A 208 -6.52 5.05 4.68
C ALA A 208 -7.70 4.37 3.96
N TRP A 209 -7.52 4.02 2.68
CA TRP A 209 -8.56 3.35 1.89
C TRP A 209 -8.92 1.97 2.41
N ILE A 210 -7.94 1.11 2.70
CA ILE A 210 -8.25 -0.22 3.26
C ILE A 210 -8.89 -0.12 4.64
N ARG A 211 -8.52 0.90 5.43
CA ARG A 211 -9.17 1.15 6.73
C ARG A 211 -10.65 1.48 6.55
N GLN A 212 -11.00 2.32 5.59
CA GLN A 212 -12.40 2.62 5.26
C GLN A 212 -13.16 1.35 4.80
N CYS A 213 -12.53 0.47 4.01
CA CYS A 213 -13.14 -0.82 3.68
C CYS A 213 -13.42 -1.68 4.92
N VAL A 214 -12.49 -1.72 5.89
CA VAL A 214 -12.66 -2.48 7.13
C VAL A 214 -13.79 -1.88 7.96
N ASP A 215 -13.77 -0.57 8.20
CA ASP A 215 -14.75 0.12 9.03
C ASP A 215 -16.18 -0.04 8.45
N LEU A 216 -16.33 0.02 7.12
CA LEU A 216 -17.61 -0.21 6.44
C LEU A 216 -18.20 -1.60 6.72
N ARG A 217 -17.33 -2.62 6.84
CA ARG A 217 -17.73 -4.04 6.98
C ARG A 217 -17.80 -4.53 8.42
N THR A 218 -17.04 -3.91 9.31
CA THR A 218 -17.04 -4.27 10.74
C THR A 218 -18.00 -3.41 11.55
N LYS A 219 -18.42 -2.24 11.02
CA LYS A 219 -19.27 -1.26 11.72
C LYS A 219 -18.84 -1.12 13.17
N PRO A 220 -17.58 -0.71 13.43
CA PRO A 220 -17.11 -0.56 14.80
C PRO A 220 -18.13 0.31 15.53
N GLN A 221 -18.75 -0.23 16.58
CA GLN A 221 -19.58 0.59 17.45
C GLN A 221 -18.69 1.73 17.93
N GLU A 222 -19.04 2.96 17.57
CA GLU A 222 -18.45 4.11 18.24
C GLU A 222 -18.64 3.85 19.73
N PRO A 223 -17.59 3.93 20.55
CA PRO A 223 -17.76 3.78 21.98
C PRO A 223 -18.82 4.81 22.38
N GLU A 224 -19.94 4.36 22.94
CA GLU A 224 -20.88 5.24 23.61
C GLU A 224 -20.06 5.96 24.69
N LEU A 225 -19.60 7.17 24.37
CA LEU A 225 -18.94 8.00 25.35
C LEU A 225 -20.03 8.27 26.39
N PRO A 226 -19.84 7.82 27.66
CA PRO A 226 -20.80 8.15 28.68
C PRO A 226 -20.89 9.67 28.69
N PHE A 227 -22.11 10.19 28.52
CA PHE A 227 -22.35 11.60 28.66
C PHE A 227 -21.97 11.97 30.10
N ILE A 228 -20.82 12.60 30.26
CA ILE A 228 -20.44 13.20 31.54
C ILE A 228 -21.30 14.44 31.62
N ALA A 229 -22.39 14.36 32.38
CA ALA A 229 -23.17 15.53 32.71
C ALA A 229 -22.24 16.53 33.38
N LEU A 230 -22.15 17.74 32.79
CA LEU A 230 -21.43 18.85 33.40
C LEU A 230 -21.97 19.03 34.81
N ASP A 231 -21.08 18.96 35.79
CA ASP A 231 -21.46 19.22 37.17
C ASP A 231 -21.62 20.73 37.40
N GLU A 232 -21.97 21.09 38.63
CA GLU A 232 -22.26 22.49 38.97
C GLU A 232 -21.03 23.39 38.79
N GLU A 233 -19.82 22.86 39.04
CA GLU A 233 -18.55 23.57 38.87
C GLU A 233 -18.24 23.80 37.38
N ASP A 234 -18.49 22.80 36.54
CA ASP A 234 -18.36 22.91 35.08
C ASP A 234 -19.31 23.99 34.52
N TRP A 235 -20.55 24.04 35.00
CA TRP A 235 -21.52 25.07 34.59
C TRP A 235 -21.12 26.46 35.05
N GLU A 236 -20.53 26.59 36.24
CA GLU A 236 -19.99 27.87 36.71
C GLU A 236 -18.86 28.36 35.80
N PHE A 237 -17.96 27.46 35.38
CA PHE A 237 -16.87 27.80 34.48
C PHE A 237 -17.35 28.21 33.07
N VAL A 238 -18.32 27.49 32.51
CA VAL A 238 -18.93 27.83 31.21
C VAL A 238 -19.64 29.18 31.27
N ASN A 239 -20.38 29.44 32.35
CA ASN A 239 -21.09 30.71 32.53
C ASN A 239 -20.14 31.89 32.77
N ALA A 240 -19.02 31.68 33.49
CA ALA A 240 -17.98 32.69 33.66
C ALA A 240 -17.32 33.04 32.32
N SER A 241 -16.95 32.02 31.54
CA SER A 241 -16.36 32.20 30.21
C SER A 241 -17.29 32.92 29.23
N ALA A 242 -18.58 32.58 29.25
CA ALA A 242 -19.60 33.23 28.40
C ALA A 242 -19.82 34.71 28.78
N ARG A 243 -19.71 35.06 30.07
CA ARG A 243 -19.79 36.45 30.54
C ARG A 243 -18.56 37.26 30.14
N ASP A 244 -17.37 36.68 30.24
CA ASP A 244 -16.13 37.35 29.83
C ASP A 244 -16.12 37.64 28.32
N MET A 245 -16.52 36.68 27.49
CA MET A 245 -16.65 36.89 26.04
C MET A 245 -17.68 37.97 25.66
N ALA A 246 -18.81 38.03 26.38
CA ALA A 246 -19.83 39.05 26.14
C ALA A 246 -19.34 40.46 26.52
N ASN A 247 -18.46 40.57 27.52
CA ASN A 247 -17.90 41.83 27.98
C ASN A 247 -16.71 42.32 27.14
N GLU A 248 -16.02 41.43 26.41
CA GLU A 248 -14.98 41.82 25.43
C GLU A 248 -15.56 42.37 24.12
N SER A 249 -16.87 42.21 23.89
CA SER A 249 -17.58 42.61 22.67
C SER A 249 -18.19 44.03 22.74
N ALA A 250 -17.95 44.78 23.82
CA ALA A 250 -18.46 46.13 24.09
C ALA A 250 -17.32 47.16 24.20
#